data_AF-A0A837ILX1-F1
#
_entry.id   AF-A0A837ILX1-F1
#
_cell.length_a   1.000
_cell.length_b   1.000
_cell.length_c   1.000
_cell.angle_alpha   90.00
_cell.angle_beta   90.00
_cell.angle_gamma   90.00
#
_symmetry.space_group_name_H-M   'P 1'
#
loop_
_entity.id
_entity.type
_entity.pdbx_description
1 polymer ?
#
loop_
_entity_poly.entity_id
_entity_poly.type
_entity_poly.pdbx_seq_one_letter_code
_entity_poly.pdbx_strand_id
1 'polypeptide(L)'
;MKIITHSGSFQADDIFAVAILVLVIGESEVVRTRDKVQISAADYVVDVGMIYDPAKNRFDHHQPGGAGERPNGIPYASCGLVWKEFGEKLAGSREAADLLDTNLMQPLDAHDNGVSIADYRFKNVRAYSIVDFFYSFLPSLHESEEDLYRIFMHLVEIAKELLVREMAKAKGLIIGEAKVREALEANPDKRILILSEELPWKRVLSDKLEVMFVVYPRNDSKWGVQAVQDVGYTSRQSFPVAWGGKTDKDLQEITGVPDAVFCHRGLFFAVAETKEGAIELAELALDS
;
A
#
# COMPACT_ATOMS: atom_id res chain seq x y z
N MET A 1 -23.55 -17.98 -6.24
CA MET A 1 -24.23 -16.69 -6.51
C MET A 1 -23.83 -16.21 -7.89
N LYS A 2 -24.59 -15.29 -8.50
CA LYS A 2 -24.34 -14.72 -9.82
C LYS A 2 -23.87 -13.27 -9.69
N ILE A 3 -22.66 -13.00 -10.18
CA ILE A 3 -22.06 -11.67 -10.27
C ILE A 3 -22.13 -11.24 -11.74
N ILE A 4 -22.66 -10.05 -12.01
CA ILE A 4 -22.67 -9.44 -13.34
C ILE A 4 -21.76 -8.22 -13.37
N THR A 5 -20.95 -8.14 -14.43
CA THR A 5 -20.22 -6.93 -14.85
C THR A 5 -20.42 -6.71 -16.36
N HIS A 6 -19.93 -5.60 -16.90
CA HIS A 6 -20.04 -5.30 -18.31
C HIS A 6 -19.18 -6.22 -19.21
N SER A 7 -19.58 -6.35 -20.48
CA SER A 7 -18.85 -7.08 -21.52
C SER A 7 -17.82 -6.20 -22.26
N GLY A 8 -17.08 -6.76 -23.23
CA GLY A 8 -16.10 -6.02 -24.04
C GLY A 8 -14.76 -5.79 -23.34
N SER A 9 -14.12 -4.65 -23.59
CA SER A 9 -12.95 -4.21 -22.80
C SER A 9 -13.30 -4.16 -21.32
N PHE A 10 -12.35 -4.47 -20.43
CA PHE A 10 -12.48 -4.44 -18.97
C PHE A 10 -11.50 -3.43 -18.38
N GLN A 11 -11.75 -2.99 -17.16
CA GLN A 11 -10.95 -2.04 -16.42
C GLN A 11 -10.28 -2.73 -15.23
N ALA A 12 -9.39 -2.03 -14.52
CA ALA A 12 -8.94 -2.56 -13.23
C ALA A 12 -10.11 -2.54 -12.22
N ASP A 13 -11.05 -1.60 -12.37
CA ASP A 13 -12.20 -1.44 -11.50
C ASP A 13 -13.09 -2.70 -11.42
N ASP A 14 -13.66 -3.15 -12.55
CA ASP A 14 -14.49 -4.35 -12.58
C ASP A 14 -13.73 -5.64 -12.21
N ILE A 15 -12.45 -5.75 -12.56
CA ILE A 15 -11.59 -6.87 -12.14
C ILE A 15 -11.51 -6.93 -10.61
N PHE A 16 -11.17 -5.83 -9.94
CA PHE A 16 -11.04 -5.81 -8.49
C PHE A 16 -12.41 -5.93 -7.79
N ALA A 17 -13.47 -5.33 -8.34
CA ALA A 17 -14.82 -5.47 -7.80
C ALA A 17 -15.26 -6.94 -7.76
N VAL A 18 -15.05 -7.68 -8.86
CA VAL A 18 -15.36 -9.12 -8.92
C VAL A 18 -14.44 -9.91 -7.99
N ALA A 19 -13.14 -9.61 -7.94
CA ALA A 19 -12.18 -10.28 -7.05
C ALA A 19 -12.59 -10.18 -5.57
N ILE A 20 -12.98 -8.97 -5.12
CA ILE A 20 -13.44 -8.73 -3.75
C ILE A 20 -14.71 -9.56 -3.48
N LEU A 21 -15.71 -9.51 -4.38
CA LEU A 21 -16.95 -10.26 -4.19
C LEU A 21 -16.71 -11.77 -4.09
N VAL A 22 -15.89 -12.33 -4.99
CA VAL A 22 -15.55 -13.77 -4.95
C VAL A 22 -14.87 -14.15 -3.64
N LEU A 23 -13.99 -13.31 -3.08
CA LEU A 23 -13.38 -13.55 -1.77
C LEU A 23 -14.39 -13.49 -0.62
N VAL A 24 -15.43 -12.65 -0.73
CA VAL A 24 -16.43 -12.44 0.31
C VAL A 24 -17.52 -13.52 0.31
N ILE A 25 -17.98 -13.93 -0.88
CA ILE A 25 -19.15 -14.81 -1.03
C ILE A 25 -18.79 -16.24 -1.46
N GLY A 26 -17.53 -16.49 -1.84
CA GLY A 26 -17.05 -17.78 -2.33
C GLY A 26 -17.30 -17.99 -3.82
N GLU A 27 -17.14 -19.26 -4.26
CA GLU A 27 -17.29 -19.66 -5.67
C GLU A 27 -18.63 -19.18 -6.25
N SER A 28 -18.54 -18.43 -7.35
CA SER A 28 -19.66 -17.71 -7.94
C SER A 28 -19.57 -17.72 -9.46
N GLU A 29 -20.73 -17.72 -10.11
CA GLU A 29 -20.84 -17.57 -11.56
C GLU A 29 -20.64 -16.09 -11.90
N VAL A 30 -19.61 -15.80 -12.70
CA VAL A 30 -19.35 -14.45 -13.21
C VAL A 30 -19.87 -14.38 -14.64
N VAL A 31 -20.75 -13.43 -14.93
CA VAL A 31 -21.32 -13.22 -16.27
C VAL A 31 -21.01 -11.80 -16.72
N ARG A 32 -20.37 -11.68 -17.89
CA ARG A 32 -20.03 -10.38 -18.50
C ARG A 32 -21.07 -10.03 -19.56
N THR A 33 -21.93 -9.05 -19.30
CA THR A 33 -23.06 -8.70 -20.18
C THR A 33 -23.54 -7.27 -20.00
N ARG A 34 -24.24 -6.74 -21.01
CA ARG A 34 -25.02 -5.49 -20.92
C ARG A 34 -26.53 -5.74 -21.09
N ASP A 35 -26.94 -7.00 -21.10
CA ASP A 35 -28.35 -7.37 -21.19
C ASP A 35 -29.10 -7.00 -19.90
N LYS A 36 -30.11 -6.14 -20.03
CA LYS A 36 -30.86 -5.60 -18.88
C LYS A 36 -31.63 -6.66 -18.11
N VAL A 37 -32.08 -7.73 -18.77
CA VAL A 37 -32.83 -8.80 -18.13
C VAL A 37 -31.89 -9.61 -17.24
N GLN A 38 -30.71 -9.97 -17.73
CA GLN A 38 -29.68 -10.63 -16.94
C GLN A 38 -29.22 -9.77 -15.77
N ILE A 39 -28.89 -8.49 -16.01
CA ILE A 39 -28.49 -7.52 -14.96
C ILE A 39 -29.54 -7.46 -13.84
N SER A 40 -30.81 -7.36 -14.20
CA SER A 40 -31.90 -7.26 -13.21
C SER A 40 -32.04 -8.53 -12.36
N ALA A 41 -31.70 -9.69 -12.93
CA ALA A 41 -31.83 -11.00 -12.28
C ALA A 41 -30.61 -11.44 -11.45
N ALA A 42 -29.49 -10.69 -11.47
CA ALA A 42 -28.28 -11.07 -10.76
C ALA A 42 -28.33 -10.83 -9.25
N ASP A 43 -27.55 -11.61 -8.51
CA ASP A 43 -27.37 -11.44 -7.06
C ASP A 43 -26.53 -10.20 -6.78
N TYR A 44 -25.46 -10.00 -7.54
CA TYR A 44 -24.55 -8.85 -7.46
C TYR A 44 -24.33 -8.25 -8.84
N VAL A 45 -24.30 -6.92 -8.93
CA VAL A 45 -23.97 -6.21 -10.16
C VAL A 45 -22.92 -5.15 -9.85
N VAL A 46 -21.83 -5.17 -10.60
CA VAL A 46 -20.73 -4.21 -10.51
C VAL A 46 -20.50 -3.60 -11.87
N ASP A 47 -20.17 -2.31 -11.90
CA ASP A 47 -19.72 -1.59 -13.09
C ASP A 47 -20.66 -1.63 -14.32
N VAL A 48 -21.93 -1.91 -14.06
CA VAL A 48 -22.99 -1.92 -15.07
C VAL A 48 -24.35 -1.75 -14.41
N GLY A 49 -25.32 -1.21 -15.15
CA GLY A 49 -26.72 -1.12 -14.73
C GLY A 49 -27.16 0.27 -14.25
N MET A 50 -26.24 1.23 -14.14
CA MET A 50 -26.46 2.64 -13.81
C MET A 50 -27.11 2.85 -12.44
N ILE A 51 -26.78 2.00 -11.47
CA ILE A 51 -27.36 2.03 -10.12
C ILE A 51 -26.29 1.73 -9.07
N TYR A 52 -26.17 2.64 -8.09
CA TYR A 52 -25.58 2.34 -6.79
C TYR A 52 -26.69 2.16 -5.75
N ASP A 53 -26.84 0.94 -5.26
CA ASP A 53 -27.77 0.56 -4.20
C ASP A 53 -27.18 -0.65 -3.43
N PRO A 54 -26.43 -0.42 -2.33
CA PRO A 54 -25.77 -1.48 -1.60
C PRO A 54 -26.77 -2.45 -0.96
N ALA A 55 -27.98 -2.00 -0.61
CA ALA A 55 -29.03 -2.86 -0.06
C ALA A 55 -29.56 -3.88 -1.10
N LYS A 56 -29.31 -3.64 -2.39
CA LYS A 56 -29.62 -4.55 -3.49
C LYS A 56 -28.37 -5.09 -4.19
N ASN A 57 -27.19 -4.94 -3.58
CA ASN A 57 -25.92 -5.35 -4.17
C ASN A 57 -25.71 -4.80 -5.60
N ARG A 58 -26.02 -3.51 -5.80
CA ARG A 58 -25.77 -2.80 -7.06
C ARG A 58 -24.67 -1.77 -6.81
N PHE A 59 -23.55 -1.91 -7.51
CA PHE A 59 -22.33 -1.15 -7.29
C PHE A 59 -21.84 -0.57 -8.61
N ASP A 60 -22.63 0.30 -9.24
CA ASP A 60 -22.20 1.06 -10.42
C ASP A 60 -21.95 2.53 -10.03
N HIS A 61 -21.08 3.21 -10.77
CA HIS A 61 -20.77 4.63 -10.59
C HIS A 61 -21.13 5.49 -11.82
N HIS A 62 -21.55 4.88 -12.93
CA HIS A 62 -21.82 5.56 -14.19
C HIS A 62 -23.12 6.40 -14.23
N GLN A 63 -23.99 6.27 -13.23
CA GLN A 63 -25.24 7.04 -13.15
C GLN A 63 -25.02 8.56 -13.11
N PRO A 64 -25.98 9.37 -13.59
CA PRO A 64 -25.95 10.81 -13.39
C PRO A 64 -25.78 11.18 -11.90
N GLY A 65 -24.74 11.95 -11.58
CA GLY A 65 -24.38 12.31 -10.21
C GLY A 65 -23.40 11.36 -9.52
N GLY A 66 -22.97 10.28 -10.19
CA GLY A 66 -21.98 9.34 -9.67
C GLY A 66 -22.49 8.47 -8.52
N ALA A 67 -21.55 7.86 -7.77
CA ALA A 67 -21.85 7.08 -6.57
C ALA A 67 -21.35 7.76 -5.27
N GLY A 68 -21.14 9.07 -5.33
CA GLY A 68 -20.54 9.86 -4.26
C GLY A 68 -19.02 9.78 -4.23
N GLU A 69 -18.44 10.41 -3.21
CA GLU A 69 -16.99 10.57 -3.05
C GLU A 69 -16.57 10.37 -1.59
N ARG A 70 -15.28 10.11 -1.39
CA ARG A 70 -14.63 10.10 -0.08
C ARG A 70 -14.43 11.52 0.45
N PRO A 71 -14.13 11.71 1.76
CA PRO A 71 -13.87 13.04 2.32
C PRO A 71 -12.72 13.82 1.67
N ASN A 72 -11.78 13.14 1.01
CA ASN A 72 -10.70 13.77 0.25
C ASN A 72 -11.09 14.14 -1.19
N GLY A 73 -12.34 13.94 -1.59
CA GLY A 73 -12.87 14.28 -2.91
C GLY A 73 -12.59 13.23 -4.00
N ILE A 74 -11.99 12.08 -3.66
CA ILE A 74 -11.85 11.00 -4.65
C ILE A 74 -13.22 10.33 -4.84
N PRO A 75 -13.80 10.36 -6.05
CA PRO A 75 -15.07 9.70 -6.35
C PRO A 75 -14.91 8.18 -6.24
N TYR A 76 -15.99 7.48 -5.91
CA TYR A 76 -15.99 6.02 -5.92
C TYR A 76 -16.17 5.48 -7.34
N ALA A 77 -15.41 4.44 -7.70
CA ALA A 77 -15.73 3.51 -8.79
C ALA A 77 -16.27 2.19 -8.19
N SER A 78 -16.61 1.22 -9.02
CA SER A 78 -17.30 0.00 -8.56
C SER A 78 -16.47 -0.81 -7.55
N CYS A 79 -15.17 -0.93 -7.72
CA CYS A 79 -14.30 -1.63 -6.77
C CYS A 79 -14.29 -0.95 -5.40
N GLY A 80 -14.20 0.38 -5.37
CA GLY A 80 -14.31 1.15 -4.13
C GLY A 80 -15.66 1.04 -3.47
N LEU A 81 -16.76 0.98 -4.23
CA LEU A 81 -18.11 0.77 -3.67
C LEU A 81 -18.26 -0.61 -3.04
N VAL A 82 -17.75 -1.66 -3.72
CA VAL A 82 -17.72 -3.01 -3.17
C VAL A 82 -16.82 -3.09 -1.92
N TRP A 83 -15.65 -2.44 -1.94
CA TRP A 83 -14.76 -2.37 -0.79
C TRP A 83 -15.38 -1.61 0.38
N LYS A 84 -16.10 -0.54 0.12
CA LYS A 84 -16.83 0.22 1.15
C LYS A 84 -17.84 -0.65 1.91
N GLU A 85 -18.51 -1.57 1.21
CA GLU A 85 -19.50 -2.48 1.80
C GLU A 85 -18.85 -3.67 2.52
N PHE A 86 -17.85 -4.30 1.90
CA PHE A 86 -17.34 -5.61 2.36
C PHE A 86 -15.89 -5.60 2.87
N GLY A 87 -15.14 -4.52 2.64
CA GLY A 87 -13.70 -4.43 2.89
C GLY A 87 -13.31 -4.61 4.34
N GLU A 88 -14.07 -4.06 5.30
CA GLU A 88 -13.81 -4.27 6.73
C GLU A 88 -13.92 -5.74 7.12
N LYS A 89 -14.98 -6.42 6.67
CA LYS A 89 -15.17 -7.85 6.92
C LYS A 89 -14.02 -8.66 6.32
N LEU A 90 -13.62 -8.33 5.09
CA LEU A 90 -12.59 -9.08 4.38
C LEU A 90 -11.18 -8.86 4.96
N ALA A 91 -10.84 -7.61 5.30
CA ALA A 91 -9.57 -7.25 5.91
C ALA A 91 -9.46 -7.69 7.39
N GLY A 92 -10.61 -7.94 8.05
CA GLY A 92 -10.68 -8.40 9.44
C GLY A 92 -10.58 -7.29 10.49
N SER A 93 -10.39 -6.03 10.08
CA SER A 93 -10.48 -4.85 10.93
C SER A 93 -10.70 -3.59 10.10
N ARG A 94 -11.33 -2.56 10.70
CA ARG A 94 -11.49 -1.23 10.08
C ARG A 94 -10.15 -0.63 9.67
N GLU A 95 -9.15 -0.68 10.56
CA GLU A 95 -7.83 -0.12 10.30
C GLU A 95 -7.12 -0.78 9.10
N ALA A 96 -7.23 -2.11 8.95
CA ALA A 96 -6.68 -2.80 7.79
C ALA A 96 -7.44 -2.44 6.51
N ALA A 97 -8.76 -2.29 6.59
CA ALA A 97 -9.58 -1.88 5.45
C ALA A 97 -9.27 -0.46 4.98
N ASP A 98 -9.04 0.48 5.92
CA ASP A 98 -8.69 1.87 5.61
C ASP A 98 -7.31 1.97 4.95
N LEU A 99 -6.36 1.09 5.34
CA LEU A 99 -5.06 0.99 4.68
C LEU A 99 -5.16 0.56 3.23
N LEU A 100 -5.95 -0.48 2.95
CA LEU A 100 -6.16 -0.96 1.59
C LEU A 100 -7.01 0.02 0.79
N ASP A 101 -7.99 0.68 1.41
CA ASP A 101 -8.77 1.72 0.75
C ASP A 101 -7.85 2.86 0.27
N THR A 102 -6.96 3.34 1.14
CA THR A 102 -6.01 4.42 0.80
C THR A 102 -4.97 3.99 -0.23
N ASN A 103 -4.38 2.80 -0.07
CA ASN A 103 -3.21 2.40 -0.86
C ASN A 103 -3.56 1.67 -2.17
N LEU A 104 -4.77 1.13 -2.30
CA LEU A 104 -5.18 0.33 -3.44
C LEU A 104 -6.51 0.80 -4.04
N MET A 105 -7.58 0.94 -3.25
CA MET A 105 -8.91 1.26 -3.82
C MET A 105 -9.00 2.69 -4.34
N GLN A 106 -8.55 3.68 -3.58
CA GLN A 106 -8.58 5.09 -3.99
C GLN A 106 -7.77 5.35 -5.27
N PRO A 107 -6.55 4.80 -5.45
CA PRO A 107 -5.86 4.90 -6.74
C PRO A 107 -6.60 4.27 -7.92
N LEU A 108 -7.25 3.13 -7.72
CA LEU A 108 -8.04 2.46 -8.76
C LEU A 108 -9.28 3.29 -9.12
N ASP A 109 -10.04 3.72 -8.11
CA ASP A 109 -11.22 4.55 -8.27
C ASP A 109 -10.89 5.89 -8.94
N ALA A 110 -9.80 6.53 -8.52
CA ALA A 110 -9.35 7.79 -9.10
C ALA A 110 -9.02 7.62 -10.57
N HIS A 111 -8.28 6.56 -10.94
CA HIS A 111 -7.97 6.27 -12.33
C HIS A 111 -9.25 6.09 -13.15
N ASP A 112 -10.18 5.29 -12.66
CA ASP A 112 -11.41 4.95 -13.39
C ASP A 112 -12.31 6.17 -13.62
N ASN A 113 -12.39 7.05 -12.62
CA ASN A 113 -13.11 8.31 -12.71
C ASN A 113 -12.32 9.44 -13.40
N GLY A 114 -11.13 9.17 -13.95
CA GLY A 114 -10.32 10.15 -14.66
C GLY A 114 -9.70 11.24 -13.78
N VAL A 115 -9.50 10.97 -12.49
CA VAL A 115 -8.87 11.86 -11.51
C VAL A 115 -7.37 11.58 -11.42
N SER A 116 -6.55 12.61 -11.64
CA SER A 116 -5.10 12.51 -11.48
C SER A 116 -4.71 12.63 -10.00
N ILE A 117 -3.88 11.70 -9.53
CA ILE A 117 -3.37 11.66 -8.14
C ILE A 117 -1.85 11.79 -8.06
N ALA A 118 -1.18 12.10 -9.18
CA ALA A 118 0.27 12.22 -9.24
C ALA A 118 0.73 13.26 -10.27
N ASP A 119 1.68 14.09 -9.87
CA ASP A 119 2.37 15.03 -10.77
C ASP A 119 3.54 14.35 -11.48
N TYR A 120 3.54 14.40 -12.82
CA TYR A 120 4.62 13.85 -13.64
C TYR A 120 5.70 14.92 -13.90
N ARG A 121 6.90 14.72 -13.34
CA ARG A 121 8.02 15.67 -13.46
C ARG A 121 8.72 15.65 -14.80
N PHE A 122 8.61 14.55 -15.55
CA PHE A 122 9.29 14.35 -16.83
C PHE A 122 8.24 14.25 -17.94
N LYS A 123 8.40 15.07 -18.98
CA LYS A 123 7.48 15.08 -20.12
C LYS A 123 7.40 13.69 -20.75
N ASN A 124 6.17 13.20 -20.92
CA ASN A 124 5.85 11.88 -21.50
C ASN A 124 6.38 10.67 -20.73
N VAL A 125 6.84 10.84 -19.49
CA VAL A 125 7.28 9.72 -18.64
C VAL A 125 6.39 9.67 -17.42
N ARG A 126 5.60 8.60 -17.32
CA ARG A 126 4.78 8.28 -16.15
C ARG A 126 5.21 6.97 -15.53
N ALA A 127 4.94 6.80 -14.24
CA ALA A 127 5.11 5.52 -13.57
C ALA A 127 4.20 4.46 -14.22
N TYR A 128 4.71 3.24 -14.37
CA TYR A 128 3.92 2.10 -14.78
C TYR A 128 3.21 1.52 -13.55
N SER A 129 1.89 1.69 -13.51
CA SER A 129 1.04 1.35 -12.38
C SER A 129 0.46 -0.06 -12.49
N ILE A 130 -0.22 -0.51 -11.45
CA ILE A 130 -1.00 -1.75 -11.50
C ILE A 130 -2.12 -1.69 -12.55
N VAL A 131 -2.70 -0.50 -12.78
CA VAL A 131 -3.70 -0.33 -13.85
C VAL A 131 -3.08 -0.57 -15.22
N ASP A 132 -1.84 -0.10 -15.43
CA ASP A 132 -1.11 -0.35 -16.68
C ASP A 132 -0.81 -1.83 -16.90
N PHE A 133 -0.51 -2.55 -15.81
CA PHE A 133 -0.36 -4.00 -15.86
C PHE A 133 -1.65 -4.67 -16.35
N PHE A 134 -2.81 -4.38 -15.74
CA PHE A 134 -4.08 -4.95 -16.19
C PHE A 134 -4.44 -4.52 -17.62
N TYR A 135 -4.16 -3.27 -17.99
CA TYR A 135 -4.43 -2.76 -19.33
C TYR A 135 -3.53 -3.36 -20.42
N SER A 136 -2.38 -3.94 -20.05
CA SER A 136 -1.55 -4.69 -21.00
C SER A 136 -2.22 -5.95 -21.56
N PHE A 137 -3.33 -6.39 -20.94
CA PHE A 137 -4.17 -7.51 -21.37
C PHE A 137 -5.45 -7.06 -22.09
N LEU A 138 -5.61 -5.77 -22.36
CA LEU A 138 -6.76 -5.29 -23.12
C LEU A 138 -6.82 -5.93 -24.51
N PRO A 139 -8.02 -6.07 -25.09
CA PRO A 139 -8.23 -6.69 -26.39
C PRO A 139 -7.31 -6.09 -27.47
N SER A 140 -6.54 -6.96 -28.11
CA SER A 140 -5.91 -6.77 -29.40
C SER A 140 -6.93 -6.96 -30.55
N LEU A 141 -6.49 -6.73 -31.79
CA LEU A 141 -7.36 -6.71 -32.98
C LEU A 141 -8.12 -8.03 -33.27
N HIS A 142 -7.82 -9.15 -32.61
CA HIS A 142 -8.30 -10.48 -33.00
C HIS A 142 -8.84 -11.36 -31.85
N GLU A 143 -9.27 -10.78 -30.72
CA GLU A 143 -9.83 -11.56 -29.60
C GLU A 143 -11.38 -11.60 -29.63
N SER A 144 -11.93 -12.79 -29.43
CA SER A 144 -13.37 -13.02 -29.27
C SER A 144 -13.84 -12.71 -27.84
N GLU A 145 -15.15 -12.55 -27.64
CA GLU A 145 -15.72 -12.37 -26.28
C GLU A 145 -15.36 -13.54 -25.33
N GLU A 146 -15.20 -14.75 -25.86
CA GLU A 146 -14.77 -15.90 -25.05
C GLU A 146 -13.30 -15.78 -24.62
N ASP A 147 -12.43 -15.28 -25.50
CA ASP A 147 -11.03 -14.98 -25.16
C ASP A 147 -10.98 -13.91 -24.06
N LEU A 148 -11.75 -12.83 -24.22
CA LEU A 148 -11.83 -11.75 -23.24
C LEU A 148 -12.38 -12.20 -21.90
N TYR A 149 -13.34 -13.11 -21.89
CA TYR A 149 -13.85 -13.70 -20.65
C TYR A 149 -12.76 -14.51 -19.94
N ARG A 150 -12.00 -15.35 -20.67
CA ARG A 150 -10.92 -16.16 -20.06
C ARG A 150 -9.80 -15.27 -19.52
N ILE A 151 -9.41 -14.23 -20.25
CA ILE A 151 -8.42 -13.25 -19.79
C ILE A 151 -8.92 -12.51 -18.55
N PHE A 152 -10.16 -12.01 -18.58
CA PHE A 152 -10.77 -11.34 -17.43
C PHE A 152 -10.73 -12.22 -16.17
N MET A 153 -11.17 -13.48 -16.27
CA MET A 153 -11.16 -14.39 -15.12
C MET A 153 -9.74 -14.71 -14.63
N HIS A 154 -8.76 -14.81 -15.52
CA HIS A 154 -7.36 -14.94 -15.12
C HIS A 154 -6.87 -13.72 -14.33
N LEU A 155 -7.22 -12.51 -14.77
CA LEU A 155 -6.87 -11.27 -14.07
C LEU A 155 -7.58 -11.11 -12.73
N VAL A 156 -8.83 -11.58 -12.62
CA VAL A 156 -9.55 -11.67 -11.34
C VAL A 156 -8.79 -12.54 -10.34
N GLU A 157 -8.22 -13.68 -10.77
CA GLU A 157 -7.39 -14.52 -9.88
C GLU A 157 -6.12 -13.80 -9.42
N ILE A 158 -5.43 -13.08 -10.33
CA ILE A 158 -4.26 -12.26 -9.96
C ILE A 158 -4.65 -11.17 -8.95
N ALA A 159 -5.77 -10.48 -9.18
CA ALA A 159 -6.28 -9.46 -8.27
C ALA A 159 -6.63 -10.04 -6.89
N LYS A 160 -7.21 -11.26 -6.83
CA LYS A 160 -7.47 -11.97 -5.57
C LYS A 160 -6.17 -12.27 -4.82
N GLU A 161 -5.15 -12.79 -5.49
CA GLU A 161 -3.84 -13.08 -4.87
C GLU A 161 -3.22 -11.80 -4.29
N LEU A 162 -3.27 -10.70 -5.04
CA LEU A 162 -2.79 -9.40 -4.58
C LEU A 162 -3.56 -8.90 -3.36
N LEU A 163 -4.90 -8.95 -3.38
CA LEU A 163 -5.75 -8.55 -2.25
C LEU A 163 -5.41 -9.35 -0.99
N VAL A 164 -5.30 -10.68 -1.10
CA VAL A 164 -4.93 -11.55 0.04
C VAL A 164 -3.56 -11.16 0.60
N ARG A 165 -2.58 -10.88 -0.27
CA ARG A 165 -1.24 -10.46 0.15
C ARG A 165 -1.24 -9.10 0.82
N GLU A 166 -1.96 -8.12 0.29
CA GLU A 166 -2.05 -6.77 0.85
C GLU A 166 -2.78 -6.77 2.20
N MET A 167 -3.84 -7.57 2.36
CA MET A 167 -4.50 -7.74 3.68
C MET A 167 -3.55 -8.35 4.71
N ALA A 168 -2.78 -9.38 4.34
CA ALA A 168 -1.80 -9.97 5.24
C ALA A 168 -0.70 -8.97 5.64
N LYS A 169 -0.25 -8.14 4.69
CA LYS A 169 0.71 -7.05 4.96
C LYS A 169 0.13 -5.97 5.87
N ALA A 170 -1.11 -5.55 5.64
CA ALA A 170 -1.79 -4.56 6.48
C ALA A 170 -1.94 -5.07 7.92
N LYS A 171 -2.34 -6.33 8.11
CA LYS A 171 -2.39 -6.95 9.44
C LYS A 171 -1.03 -6.98 10.13
N GLY A 172 0.03 -7.39 9.41
CA GLY A 172 1.39 -7.38 9.93
C GLY A 172 1.88 -5.97 10.28
N LEU A 173 1.54 -4.98 9.45
CA LEU A 173 1.84 -3.57 9.67
C LEU A 173 1.21 -3.08 10.97
N ILE A 174 -0.10 -3.30 11.17
CA ILE A 174 -0.83 -2.86 12.37
C ILE A 174 -0.23 -3.47 13.65
N ILE A 175 0.04 -4.78 13.64
CA ILE A 175 0.67 -5.46 14.78
C ILE A 175 2.06 -4.87 15.06
N GLY A 176 2.85 -4.64 14.02
CA GLY A 176 4.18 -4.04 14.16
C GLY A 176 4.12 -2.60 14.67
N GLU A 177 3.18 -1.79 14.19
CA GLU A 177 2.98 -0.42 14.64
C GLU A 177 2.53 -0.34 16.11
N ALA A 178 1.69 -1.27 16.57
CA ALA A 178 1.33 -1.36 17.99
C ALA A 178 2.56 -1.60 18.87
N LYS A 179 3.45 -2.53 18.49
CA LYS A 179 4.72 -2.76 19.21
C LYS A 179 5.64 -1.54 19.19
N VAL A 180 5.68 -0.78 18.09
CA VAL A 180 6.45 0.47 18.02
C VAL A 180 5.89 1.51 18.99
N ARG A 181 4.56 1.64 19.10
CA ARG A 181 3.92 2.55 20.06
C ARG A 181 4.25 2.16 21.51
N GLU A 182 4.17 0.89 21.84
CA GLU A 182 4.58 0.37 23.16
C GLU A 182 6.06 0.68 23.46
N ALA A 183 6.95 0.45 22.50
CA ALA A 183 8.37 0.77 22.64
C ALA A 183 8.59 2.27 22.85
N LEU A 184 7.88 3.12 22.12
CA LEU A 184 7.98 4.59 22.22
C LEU A 184 7.51 5.12 23.59
N GLU A 185 6.45 4.56 24.14
CA GLU A 185 5.93 4.90 25.47
C GLU A 185 6.95 4.55 26.55
N ALA A 186 7.51 3.34 26.49
CA ALA A 186 8.52 2.84 27.42
C ALA A 186 9.90 3.51 27.26
N ASN A 187 10.15 4.17 26.13
CA ASN A 187 11.48 4.70 25.81
C ASN A 187 11.85 5.92 26.69
N PRO A 188 12.98 5.87 27.43
CA PRO A 188 13.38 6.98 28.28
C PRO A 188 13.89 8.20 27.49
N ASP A 189 14.72 7.98 26.47
CA ASP A 189 15.10 9.06 25.54
C ASP A 189 14.02 9.21 24.46
N LYS A 190 13.51 10.41 24.26
CA LYS A 190 12.49 10.64 23.21
C LYS A 190 13.08 10.93 21.83
N ARG A 191 14.43 10.99 21.69
CA ARG A 191 15.15 11.30 20.45
C ARG A 191 15.69 10.06 19.73
N ILE A 192 16.04 9.00 20.46
CA ILE A 192 16.56 7.74 19.89
C ILE A 192 15.64 6.61 20.30
N LEU A 193 14.87 6.07 19.35
CA LEU A 193 13.98 4.93 19.59
C LEU A 193 14.72 3.61 19.42
N ILE A 194 14.74 2.79 20.46
CA ILE A 194 15.37 1.47 20.43
C ILE A 194 14.29 0.40 20.31
N LEU A 195 14.36 -0.41 19.26
CA LEU A 195 13.44 -1.52 19.00
C LEU A 195 14.13 -2.86 19.26
N SER A 196 13.37 -3.83 19.78
CA SER A 196 13.85 -5.19 20.04
C SER A 196 13.86 -6.10 18.81
N GLU A 197 13.21 -5.69 17.73
CA GLU A 197 13.12 -6.40 16.45
C GLU A 197 12.96 -5.38 15.30
N GLU A 198 13.09 -5.81 14.04
CA GLU A 198 12.86 -4.95 12.88
C GLU A 198 11.34 -4.70 12.70
N LEU A 199 10.86 -3.52 13.12
CA LEU A 199 9.43 -3.15 13.09
C LEU A 199 9.13 -1.99 12.12
N PRO A 200 7.88 -1.88 11.62
CA PRO A 200 7.47 -0.82 10.71
C PRO A 200 7.17 0.50 11.45
N TRP A 201 8.21 1.23 11.85
CA TRP A 201 8.07 2.44 12.67
C TRP A 201 7.69 3.71 11.92
N LYS A 202 7.87 3.78 10.59
CA LYS A 202 7.77 5.03 9.80
C LYS A 202 6.45 5.77 9.97
N ARG A 203 5.32 5.07 9.88
CA ARG A 203 3.99 5.69 10.02
C ARG A 203 3.74 6.17 11.44
N VAL A 204 4.15 5.39 12.45
CA VAL A 204 4.02 5.75 13.87
C VAL A 204 4.82 7.00 14.22
N LEU A 205 5.99 7.18 13.60
CA LEU A 205 6.87 8.32 13.87
C LEU A 205 6.60 9.54 13.00
N SER A 206 5.66 9.46 12.05
CA SER A 206 5.37 10.55 11.10
C SER A 206 4.97 11.86 11.79
N ASP A 207 4.28 11.79 12.93
CA ASP A 207 3.85 12.93 13.76
C ASP A 207 4.69 13.12 15.04
N LYS A 208 5.69 12.25 15.29
CA LYS A 208 6.55 12.27 16.48
C LYS A 208 7.87 12.94 16.16
N LEU A 209 7.83 14.26 16.01
CA LEU A 209 8.95 15.07 15.52
C LEU A 209 10.19 15.03 16.43
N GLU A 210 10.02 14.64 17.69
CA GLU A 210 11.11 14.51 18.65
C GLU A 210 12.05 13.33 18.37
N VAL A 211 11.59 12.27 17.70
CA VAL A 211 12.41 11.09 17.39
C VAL A 211 13.26 11.38 16.16
N MET A 212 14.58 11.33 16.34
CA MET A 212 15.59 11.61 15.32
C MET A 212 16.17 10.33 14.72
N PHE A 213 16.36 9.28 15.53
CA PHE A 213 16.95 8.01 15.11
C PHE A 213 16.15 6.82 15.62
N VAL A 214 16.21 5.71 14.87
CA VAL A 214 15.68 4.41 15.27
C VAL A 214 16.80 3.37 15.21
N VAL A 215 17.03 2.66 16.31
CA VAL A 215 18.00 1.58 16.45
C VAL A 215 17.26 0.24 16.53
N TYR A 216 17.65 -0.75 15.73
CA TYR A 216 16.97 -2.04 15.66
C TYR A 216 17.91 -3.17 15.21
N PRO A 217 17.65 -4.43 15.61
CA PRO A 217 18.43 -5.56 15.14
C PRO A 217 18.08 -5.90 13.69
N ARG A 218 19.05 -6.43 12.96
CA ARG A 218 18.94 -6.81 11.54
C ARG A 218 18.96 -8.33 11.38
N ASN A 219 18.54 -8.78 10.20
CA ASN A 219 18.53 -10.21 9.84
C ASN A 219 19.94 -10.82 9.71
N ASP A 220 20.99 -10.00 9.64
CA ASP A 220 22.40 -10.42 9.59
C ASP A 220 23.08 -10.43 10.98
N SER A 221 22.29 -10.45 12.05
CA SER A 221 22.74 -10.42 13.46
C SER A 221 23.47 -9.13 13.88
N LYS A 222 23.45 -8.09 13.04
CA LYS A 222 23.99 -6.75 13.34
C LYS A 222 22.88 -5.80 13.79
N TRP A 223 23.25 -4.58 14.09
CA TRP A 223 22.32 -3.52 14.49
C TRP A 223 22.35 -2.37 13.50
N GLY A 224 21.16 -1.95 13.06
CA GLY A 224 20.96 -0.79 12.22
C GLY A 224 20.59 0.42 13.04
N VAL A 225 21.10 1.58 12.65
CA VAL A 225 20.61 2.88 13.09
C VAL A 225 20.15 3.67 11.86
N GLN A 226 18.91 4.13 11.89
CA GLN A 226 18.31 4.86 10.78
C GLN A 226 17.82 6.23 11.24
N ALA A 227 18.16 7.27 10.47
CA ALA A 227 17.60 8.59 10.65
C ALA A 227 16.11 8.58 10.29
N VAL A 228 15.28 9.17 11.13
CA VAL A 228 13.87 9.39 10.81
C VAL A 228 13.80 10.44 9.71
N GLN A 229 13.08 10.12 8.63
CA GLN A 229 12.91 10.99 7.49
C GLN A 229 11.47 11.51 7.44
N ASP A 230 11.32 12.80 7.13
CA ASP A 230 10.03 13.41 6.85
C ASP A 230 9.58 13.12 5.40
N VAL A 231 8.42 13.66 5.03
CA VAL A 231 7.87 13.55 3.67
C VAL A 231 8.89 14.07 2.66
N GLY A 232 9.32 13.21 1.73
CA GLY A 232 10.31 13.55 0.70
C GLY A 232 11.72 13.03 0.92
N TYR A 233 11.94 12.09 1.85
CA TYR A 233 13.23 11.45 2.14
C TYR A 233 14.29 12.39 2.76
N THR A 234 13.87 13.53 3.29
CA THR A 234 14.75 14.42 4.05
C THR A 234 14.86 13.92 5.49
N SER A 235 16.06 13.58 5.93
CA SER A 235 16.33 13.17 7.32
C SER A 235 16.14 14.35 8.27
N ARG A 236 15.50 14.12 9.42
CA ARG A 236 15.39 15.11 10.51
C ARG A 236 16.76 15.48 11.08
N GLN A 237 17.59 14.46 11.28
CA GLN A 237 19.01 14.59 11.58
C GLN A 237 19.77 13.63 10.67
N SER A 238 20.72 14.15 9.89
CA SER A 238 21.61 13.31 9.08
C SER A 238 22.82 12.86 9.89
N PHE A 239 23.39 11.71 9.55
CA PHE A 239 24.71 11.34 10.05
C PHE A 239 25.78 12.37 9.60
N PRO A 240 26.88 12.54 10.35
CA PRO A 240 27.95 13.46 9.96
C PRO A 240 28.48 13.19 8.55
N VAL A 241 28.70 14.26 7.77
CA VAL A 241 29.17 14.15 6.38
C VAL A 241 30.46 13.34 6.26
N ALA A 242 31.34 13.42 7.27
CA ALA A 242 32.59 12.68 7.31
C ALA A 242 32.41 11.15 7.34
N TRP A 243 31.25 10.64 7.77
CA TRP A 243 30.95 9.21 7.84
C TRP A 243 30.47 8.64 6.50
N GLY A 244 29.99 9.51 5.60
CA GLY A 244 29.29 9.10 4.38
C GLY A 244 30.11 8.15 3.50
N GLY A 245 29.64 6.92 3.35
CA GLY A 245 30.26 5.89 2.52
C GLY A 245 31.47 5.20 3.16
N LYS A 246 31.75 5.46 4.45
CA LYS A 246 32.81 4.78 5.19
C LYS A 246 32.37 3.41 5.71
N THR A 247 33.33 2.51 5.82
CA THR A 247 33.16 1.12 6.26
C THR A 247 34.25 0.72 7.24
N ASP A 248 33.91 -0.19 8.16
CA ASP A 248 34.84 -0.85 9.08
C ASP A 248 35.83 0.15 9.72
N LYS A 249 37.15 -0.10 9.60
CA LYS A 249 38.22 0.69 10.23
C LYS A 249 38.11 2.19 9.98
N ASP A 250 37.81 2.61 8.75
CA ASP A 250 37.67 4.03 8.43
C ASP A 250 36.54 4.69 9.25
N LEU A 251 35.42 3.98 9.41
CA LEU A 251 34.30 4.48 10.19
C LEU A 251 34.59 4.40 11.70
N GLN A 252 35.21 3.32 12.15
CA GLN A 252 35.60 3.11 13.55
C GLN A 252 36.58 4.19 14.04
N GLU A 253 37.58 4.55 13.22
CA GLU A 253 38.56 5.59 13.54
C GLU A 253 37.91 6.99 13.64
N ILE A 254 36.94 7.30 12.75
CA ILE A 254 36.27 8.60 12.72
C ILE A 254 35.23 8.74 13.85
N THR A 255 34.52 7.65 14.15
CA THR A 255 33.44 7.65 15.15
C THR A 255 33.96 7.40 16.55
N GLY A 256 35.07 6.68 16.70
CA GLY A 256 35.52 6.12 17.97
C GLY A 256 34.78 4.83 18.36
N VAL A 257 33.79 4.38 17.58
CA VAL A 257 32.96 3.19 17.87
C VAL A 257 33.63 1.95 17.25
N PRO A 258 34.22 1.03 18.05
CA PRO A 258 35.12 -0.01 17.54
C PRO A 258 34.44 -1.08 16.67
N ASP A 259 33.11 -1.20 16.76
CA ASP A 259 32.31 -2.17 16.03
C ASP A 259 31.40 -1.54 14.98
N ALA A 260 31.65 -0.26 14.63
CA ALA A 260 30.99 0.38 13.51
C ALA A 260 31.36 -0.33 12.18
N VAL A 261 30.36 -0.60 11.35
CA VAL A 261 30.50 -1.42 10.14
C VAL A 261 30.35 -0.58 8.88
N PHE A 262 29.35 0.28 8.80
CA PHE A 262 29.03 1.01 7.58
C PHE A 262 28.17 2.24 7.86
N CYS A 263 28.39 3.32 7.13
CA CYS A 263 27.47 4.46 7.04
C CYS A 263 27.13 4.75 5.56
N HIS A 264 25.84 4.81 5.24
CA HIS A 264 25.37 5.06 3.89
C HIS A 264 25.78 6.48 3.43
N ARG A 265 26.23 6.62 2.17
CA ARG A 265 26.65 7.91 1.58
C ARG A 265 25.60 9.02 1.64
N GLY A 266 24.31 8.63 1.70
CA GLY A 266 23.17 9.53 1.85
C GLY A 266 22.87 9.93 3.30
N LEU A 267 23.71 9.51 4.25
CA LEU A 267 23.69 9.95 5.65
C LEU A 267 22.37 9.71 6.38
N PHE A 268 21.59 8.71 5.97
CA PHE A 268 20.32 8.34 6.62
C PHE A 268 20.38 6.99 7.34
N PHE A 269 21.48 6.24 7.22
CA PHE A 269 21.57 4.88 7.76
C PHE A 269 23.02 4.51 8.10
N ALA A 270 23.23 3.87 9.24
CA ALA A 270 24.49 3.25 9.61
C ALA A 270 24.27 1.89 10.30
N VAL A 271 25.35 1.11 10.44
CA VAL A 271 25.35 -0.25 10.99
C VAL A 271 26.50 -0.42 11.97
N ALA A 272 26.25 -1.11 13.08
CA ALA A 272 27.24 -1.61 14.03
C ALA A 272 27.04 -3.11 14.26
N GLU A 273 28.05 -3.82 14.75
CA GLU A 273 27.90 -5.24 15.13
C GLU A 273 26.99 -5.41 16.35
N THR A 274 27.07 -4.50 17.33
CA THR A 274 26.33 -4.57 18.59
C THR A 274 25.25 -3.50 18.71
N LYS A 275 24.32 -3.74 19.64
CA LYS A 275 23.29 -2.77 20.00
C LYS A 275 23.90 -1.49 20.55
N GLU A 276 24.89 -1.66 21.42
CA GLU A 276 25.59 -0.58 22.12
C GLU A 276 26.32 0.32 21.12
N GLY A 277 27.04 -0.27 20.15
CA GLY A 277 27.68 0.50 19.08
C GLY A 277 26.68 1.26 18.21
N ALA A 278 25.53 0.67 17.89
CA ALA A 278 24.49 1.36 17.11
C ALA A 278 23.85 2.53 17.88
N ILE A 279 23.69 2.40 19.21
CA ILE A 279 23.23 3.49 20.07
C ILE A 279 24.28 4.61 20.14
N GLU A 280 25.54 4.27 20.33
CA GLU A 280 26.64 5.26 20.39
C GLU A 280 26.76 6.05 19.08
N LEU A 281 26.63 5.38 17.92
CA LEU A 281 26.56 6.05 16.62
C LEU A 281 25.37 7.01 16.51
N ALA A 282 24.21 6.65 17.06
CA ALA A 282 23.02 7.51 17.08
C ALA A 282 23.25 8.76 17.96
N GLU A 283 23.85 8.59 19.14
CA GLU A 283 24.16 9.68 20.08
C GLU A 283 25.17 10.66 19.48
N LEU A 284 26.27 10.15 18.90
CA LEU A 284 27.27 10.98 18.21
C LEU A 284 26.68 11.77 17.03
N ALA A 285 25.75 11.18 16.29
CA ALA A 285 25.08 11.85 15.18
C ALA A 285 24.01 12.86 15.65
N LEU A 286 23.49 12.70 16.86
CA LEU A 286 22.54 13.62 17.47
C LEU A 286 23.21 14.91 17.98
N ASP A 287 24.47 14.80 18.40
CA ASP A 287 25.27 15.90 18.94
C ASP A 287 26.14 16.62 17.88
N SER A 288 26.01 16.24 16.60
CA SER A 288 26.82 16.76 15.47
C SER A 288 26.25 18.01 14.79
#